data_AF-A0A7D4SHX9-F1
#
_entry.id   AF-A0A7D4SHX9-F1
#
_cell.length_a   1.000
_cell.length_b   1.000
_cell.length_c   1.000
_cell.angle_alpha   90.00
_cell.angle_beta   90.00
_cell.angle_gamma   90.00
#
_symmetry.space_group_name_H-M   'P 1'
#
loop_
_entity.id
_entity.type
_entity.pdbx_description
1 polymer ?
#
loop_
_entity_poly.entity_id
_entity_poly.type
_entity_poly.pdbx_seq_one_letter_code
_entity_poly.pdbx_strand_id
1 'polypeptide(L)'
;MKSNKTTEQHEARKSGGLQERAGSARPQATSRTCNKGTSPCKTVPHTYQNEQIITPLRTAIDSLYLTYRGTIYSKINDQLEHLKQIAGNKTPYPTSDAVFKVHGHCFEVRPSGAKNFAYVLQDNWFYIKISSSNATTLPLASVQISSELLTHQPLKRILNDLKKIISTIGHIEGEDESC
;
A
#
# COMPACT_ATOMS: atom_id res chain seq x y z
N MET A 1 -54.79 27.19 10.54
CA MET A 1 -54.70 25.76 10.17
C MET A 1 -53.68 25.13 11.13
N LYS A 2 -54.11 24.66 12.30
CA LYS A 2 -54.39 23.25 12.66
C LYS A 2 -53.22 22.28 12.43
N SER A 3 -52.52 22.03 13.54
CA SER A 3 -52.12 20.72 14.14
C SER A 3 -51.29 19.66 13.39
N ASN A 4 -50.18 19.32 14.07
CA ASN A 4 -49.73 18.00 14.57
C ASN A 4 -49.44 16.85 13.59
N LYS A 5 -48.24 16.25 13.70
CA LYS A 5 -47.95 14.89 13.21
C LYS A 5 -47.31 14.02 14.30
N THR A 6 -48.21 13.39 15.03
CA THR A 6 -48.30 12.02 15.59
C THR A 6 -47.08 11.08 15.56
N THR A 7 -46.77 10.61 16.77
CA THR A 7 -46.11 9.37 17.18
C THR A 7 -47.00 8.15 16.93
N GLU A 8 -46.49 7.07 16.33
CA GLU A 8 -47.09 5.73 16.50
C GLU A 8 -46.00 4.66 16.66
N GLN A 9 -46.10 3.96 17.79
CA GLN A 9 -45.49 2.68 18.10
C GLN A 9 -46.31 1.57 17.44
N HIS A 10 -45.68 0.47 17.03
CA HIS A 10 -46.38 -0.81 16.94
C HIS A 10 -45.45 -1.99 17.25
N GLU A 11 -45.87 -2.73 18.26
CA GLU A 11 -45.26 -3.90 18.85
C GLU A 11 -45.87 -5.20 18.25
N ALA A 12 -45.18 -6.32 18.50
CA ALA A 12 -45.63 -7.72 18.50
C ALA A 12 -45.42 -8.57 17.23
N ARG A 13 -44.61 -9.64 17.35
CA ARG A 13 -45.13 -10.99 17.69
C ARG A 13 -44.03 -12.02 18.03
N LYS A 14 -44.24 -12.63 19.20
CA LYS A 14 -43.65 -13.85 19.77
C LYS A 14 -44.09 -15.09 18.98
N SER A 15 -43.19 -16.06 18.77
CA SER A 15 -43.45 -17.48 19.03
C SER A 15 -42.18 -18.32 18.85
N GLY A 16 -41.46 -18.55 19.95
CA GLY A 16 -40.47 -19.62 20.07
C GLY A 16 -41.18 -20.93 20.36
N GLY A 17 -41.06 -21.90 19.46
CA GLY A 17 -41.52 -23.28 19.64
C GLY A 17 -40.36 -24.19 19.98
N LEU A 18 -40.30 -24.62 21.24
CA LEU A 18 -39.58 -25.82 21.69
C LEU A 18 -40.46 -27.03 21.39
N GLN A 19 -39.90 -28.05 20.73
CA GLN A 19 -40.46 -29.39 20.82
C GLN A 19 -39.33 -30.44 20.83
N GLU A 20 -39.23 -31.13 21.94
CA GLU A 20 -38.46 -32.35 22.17
C GLU A 20 -39.11 -33.56 21.45
N ARG A 21 -38.30 -34.49 20.93
CA ARG A 21 -38.40 -35.91 21.36
C ARG A 21 -37.23 -36.78 20.91
N ALA A 22 -36.92 -37.72 21.78
CA ALA A 22 -35.78 -38.62 21.83
C ALA A 22 -35.80 -39.78 20.81
N GLY A 23 -34.61 -40.32 20.53
CA GLY A 23 -34.43 -41.61 19.85
C GLY A 23 -32.98 -42.10 19.95
N SER A 24 -32.77 -43.21 20.67
CA SER A 24 -31.52 -43.93 20.93
C SER A 24 -30.70 -44.29 19.68
N ALA A 25 -29.38 -44.13 19.76
CA ALA A 25 -28.36 -45.20 19.64
C ALA A 25 -26.99 -44.58 19.33
N ARG A 26 -26.02 -44.82 20.22
CA ARG A 26 -24.61 -44.46 20.03
C ARG A 26 -23.94 -45.62 19.27
N PRO A 27 -23.47 -45.46 18.01
CA PRO A 27 -22.73 -46.53 17.37
C PRO A 27 -21.35 -46.65 18.04
N GLN A 28 -21.03 -47.89 18.40
CA GLN A 28 -19.75 -48.33 18.93
C GLN A 28 -18.57 -47.81 18.11
N ALA A 29 -17.48 -47.51 18.82
CA ALA A 29 -16.15 -47.34 18.25
C ALA A 29 -15.78 -48.61 17.47
N THR A 30 -15.81 -48.52 16.14
CA THR A 30 -15.11 -49.46 15.27
C THR A 30 -13.73 -48.89 15.01
N SER A 31 -12.70 -49.66 15.37
CA SER A 31 -11.31 -49.36 15.04
C SER A 31 -11.16 -49.41 13.52
N ARG A 32 -11.32 -48.26 12.86
CA ARG A 32 -10.97 -48.10 11.45
C ARG A 32 -9.51 -47.69 11.39
N THR A 33 -8.64 -48.65 11.09
CA THR A 33 -7.34 -48.36 10.48
C THR A 33 -7.61 -47.68 9.13
N CYS A 34 -7.69 -46.35 9.14
CA CYS A 34 -7.89 -45.54 7.94
C CYS A 34 -6.70 -44.58 7.82
N ASN A 35 -5.57 -45.10 7.36
CA ASN A 35 -4.34 -44.31 7.16
C ASN A 35 -4.25 -43.75 5.73
N LYS A 36 -5.38 -43.41 5.10
CA LYS A 36 -5.36 -42.68 3.82
C LYS A 36 -6.33 -41.52 3.93
N GLY A 37 -5.77 -40.33 4.11
CA GLY A 37 -6.54 -39.09 4.07
C GLY A 37 -7.20 -38.89 2.70
N THR A 38 -8.20 -38.01 2.68
CA THR A 38 -8.97 -37.65 1.48
C THR A 38 -8.08 -36.93 0.45
N SER A 39 -8.29 -37.21 -0.84
CA SER A 39 -7.64 -36.50 -1.94
C SER A 39 -7.88 -34.98 -1.87
N PRO A 40 -6.92 -34.14 -2.29
CA PRO A 40 -7.05 -32.69 -2.22
C PRO A 40 -8.28 -32.20 -3.00
N CYS A 41 -9.16 -31.47 -2.33
CA CYS A 41 -10.35 -30.83 -2.89
C CYS A 41 -10.57 -29.48 -2.21
N LYS A 42 -11.27 -28.53 -2.84
CA LYS A 42 -11.53 -27.18 -2.28
C LYS A 42 -12.29 -27.18 -0.94
N THR A 43 -12.78 -28.34 -0.50
CA THR A 43 -13.55 -28.54 0.73
C THR A 43 -12.76 -29.24 1.85
N VAL A 44 -11.53 -29.71 1.60
CA VAL A 44 -10.67 -30.26 2.67
C VAL A 44 -9.85 -29.13 3.30
N PRO A 45 -9.71 -29.09 4.64
CA PRO A 45 -8.84 -28.12 5.30
C PRO A 45 -7.42 -28.24 4.77
N HIS A 46 -6.73 -27.10 4.70
CA HIS A 46 -5.38 -26.92 4.13
C HIS A 46 -4.27 -27.58 4.99
N THR A 47 -4.40 -28.87 5.32
CA THR A 47 -3.42 -29.64 6.12
C THR A 47 -2.26 -30.22 5.29
N TYR A 48 -2.22 -29.97 3.97
CA TYR A 48 -1.23 -30.50 3.02
C TYR A 48 -0.35 -29.41 2.38
N GLN A 49 -0.05 -28.31 3.08
CA GLN A 49 1.00 -27.41 2.61
C GLN A 49 2.32 -27.85 3.22
N ASN A 50 3.25 -28.28 2.36
CA ASN A 50 4.67 -28.39 2.71
C ASN A 50 5.05 -27.08 3.40
N GLU A 51 5.71 -27.14 4.57
CA GLU A 51 6.24 -25.95 5.27
C GLU A 51 7.18 -25.11 4.39
N GLN A 52 7.64 -25.70 3.27
CA GLN A 52 8.42 -25.05 2.22
C GLN A 52 7.61 -24.13 1.29
N ILE A 53 6.28 -24.15 1.34
CA ILE A 53 5.40 -23.34 0.46
C ILE A 53 5.02 -22.01 1.14
N ILE A 54 4.99 -21.96 2.47
CA ILE A 54 4.59 -20.77 3.22
C ILE A 54 5.72 -20.40 4.18
N THR A 55 6.42 -19.32 3.85
CA THR A 55 7.35 -18.70 4.79
C THR A 55 6.58 -17.71 5.65
N PRO A 56 6.33 -17.98 6.94
CA PRO A 56 5.66 -17.02 7.82
C PRO A 56 6.59 -15.83 8.06
N LEU A 57 6.16 -14.64 7.65
CA LEU A 57 6.85 -13.40 8.00
C LEU A 57 6.73 -13.19 9.51
N ARG A 58 7.78 -13.55 10.26
CA ARG A 58 7.87 -13.36 11.73
C ARG A 58 8.02 -11.90 12.13
N THR A 59 8.31 -11.03 11.17
CA THR A 59 8.48 -9.59 11.33
C THR A 59 7.90 -8.93 10.10
N ALA A 60 6.85 -8.13 10.27
CA ALA A 60 6.28 -7.35 9.17
C ALA A 60 6.93 -5.97 9.17
N ILE A 61 7.73 -5.67 8.14
CA ILE A 61 8.15 -4.31 7.84
C ILE A 61 7.10 -3.74 6.89
N ASP A 62 6.29 -2.80 7.37
CA ASP A 62 5.19 -2.23 6.61
C ASP A 62 5.67 -1.26 5.52
N SER A 63 6.64 -0.40 5.85
CA SER A 63 7.34 0.45 4.90
C SER A 63 8.55 1.11 5.56
N LEU A 64 9.52 1.56 4.75
CA LEU A 64 10.67 2.32 5.23
C LEU A 64 10.55 3.77 4.78
N TYR A 65 10.67 4.71 5.72
CA TYR A 65 10.64 6.14 5.44
C TYR A 65 12.05 6.73 5.50
N LEU A 66 12.45 7.40 4.44
CA LEU A 66 13.76 8.04 4.31
C LEU A 66 13.58 9.51 4.01
N THR A 67 14.54 10.33 4.45
CA THR A 67 14.56 11.76 4.20
C THR A 67 15.92 12.15 3.66
N TYR A 68 15.94 12.84 2.53
CA TYR A 68 17.15 13.34 1.88
C TYR A 68 17.17 14.85 2.03
N ARG A 69 18.27 15.40 2.57
CA ARG A 69 18.48 16.84 2.65
C ARG A 69 19.18 17.34 1.38
N GLY A 70 18.99 18.62 1.07
CA GLY A 70 19.57 19.26 -0.09
C GLY A 70 18.57 20.04 -0.92
N THR A 71 18.92 20.28 -2.17
CA THR A 71 18.23 21.25 -3.04
C THR A 71 17.89 20.65 -4.39
N ILE A 72 16.67 20.94 -4.88
CA ILE A 72 16.20 20.45 -6.18
C ILE A 72 16.90 21.21 -7.31
N TYR A 73 17.23 20.53 -8.40
CA TYR A 73 17.77 21.21 -9.58
C TYR A 73 16.68 22.03 -10.28
N SER A 74 17.01 23.26 -10.68
CA SER A 74 16.06 24.17 -11.35
C SER A 74 15.37 23.53 -12.55
N LYS A 75 16.15 22.84 -13.41
CA LYS A 75 15.62 22.16 -14.60
C LYS A 75 14.57 21.09 -14.24
N ILE A 76 14.80 20.34 -13.16
CA ILE A 76 13.87 19.30 -12.72
C ILE A 76 12.64 19.93 -12.07
N ASN A 77 12.82 21.00 -11.28
CA ASN A 77 11.71 21.75 -10.71
C ASN A 77 10.74 22.24 -11.80
N ASP A 78 11.25 22.85 -12.87
CA ASP A 78 10.44 23.34 -13.99
C ASP A 78 9.73 22.19 -14.72
N GLN A 79 10.44 21.07 -14.92
CA GLN A 79 9.86 19.88 -15.53
C GLN A 79 8.72 19.29 -14.67
N LEU A 80 8.91 19.20 -13.36
CA LEU A 80 7.89 18.69 -12.44
C LEU A 80 6.70 19.64 -12.33
N GLU A 81 6.93 20.95 -12.38
CA GLU A 81 5.85 21.95 -12.43
C GLU A 81 5.00 21.78 -13.70
N HIS A 82 5.63 21.60 -14.86
CA HIS A 82 4.94 21.34 -16.12
C HIS A 82 4.13 20.02 -16.07
N LEU A 83 4.73 18.93 -15.57
CA LEU A 83 4.03 17.64 -15.43
C LEU A 83 2.86 17.72 -14.43
N LYS A 84 3.01 18.48 -13.35
CA LYS A 84 1.94 18.73 -12.38
C LYS A 84 0.77 19.49 -13.00
N GLN A 85 1.04 20.47 -13.87
CA GLN A 85 -0.01 21.20 -14.60
C GLN A 85 -0.77 20.26 -15.55
N ILE A 86 -0.06 19.36 -16.25
CA ILE A 86 -0.68 18.32 -17.09
C ILE A 86 -1.58 17.42 -16.24
N ALA A 87 -1.08 16.92 -15.10
CA ALA A 87 -1.83 16.06 -14.19
C ALA A 87 -3.09 16.75 -13.62
N GLY A 88 -3.02 18.06 -13.40
CA GLY A 88 -4.11 18.86 -12.84
C GLY A 88 -5.21 19.25 -13.83
N ASN A 89 -4.99 19.06 -15.13
CA ASN A 89 -5.98 19.42 -16.14
C ASN A 89 -7.17 18.45 -16.09
N LYS A 90 -8.41 18.99 -16.03
CA LYS A 90 -9.66 18.22 -15.88
C LYS A 90 -10.10 17.44 -17.13
N THR A 91 -9.31 17.48 -18.21
CA THR A 91 -9.61 16.69 -19.40
C THR A 91 -9.29 15.22 -19.12
N PRO A 92 -10.14 14.26 -19.52
CA PRO A 92 -9.96 12.84 -19.17
C PRO A 92 -8.88 12.12 -19.98
N TYR A 93 -8.27 12.79 -20.97
CA TYR A 93 -7.36 12.18 -21.95
C TYR A 93 -5.84 12.36 -21.69
N PRO A 94 -5.32 13.45 -21.06
CA PRO A 94 -3.87 13.62 -20.87
C PRO A 94 -3.32 13.19 -19.50
N THR A 95 -4.11 12.63 -18.58
CA THR A 95 -3.61 12.24 -17.24
C THR A 95 -2.53 11.16 -17.31
N SER A 96 -2.54 10.32 -18.35
CA SER A 96 -1.53 9.30 -18.62
C SER A 96 -0.15 9.87 -19.02
N ASP A 97 -0.09 11.14 -19.43
CA ASP A 97 1.15 11.77 -19.91
C ASP A 97 1.96 12.42 -18.79
N ALA A 98 1.38 12.58 -17.60
CA ALA A 98 2.06 13.16 -16.43
C ALA A 98 2.99 12.14 -15.75
N VAL A 99 3.94 11.60 -16.52
CA VAL A 99 4.90 10.59 -16.05
C VAL A 99 6.32 11.14 -16.09
N PHE A 100 6.99 11.10 -14.94
CA PHE A 100 8.40 11.38 -14.80
C PHE A 100 9.22 10.08 -14.89
N LYS A 101 10.03 9.93 -15.93
CA LYS A 101 10.83 8.72 -16.17
C LYS A 101 12.28 8.93 -15.74
N VAL A 102 12.80 8.06 -14.88
CA VAL A 102 14.17 8.15 -14.36
C VAL A 102 14.71 6.79 -13.92
N HIS A 103 15.94 6.43 -14.29
CA HIS A 103 16.60 5.15 -13.93
C HIS A 103 15.73 3.89 -14.11
N GLY A 104 14.86 3.86 -15.14
CA GLY A 104 13.96 2.74 -15.41
C GLY A 104 12.64 2.76 -14.64
N HIS A 105 12.42 3.76 -13.79
CA HIS A 105 11.16 4.00 -13.09
C HIS A 105 10.26 4.94 -13.88
N CYS A 106 8.96 4.71 -13.79
CA CYS A 106 7.91 5.57 -14.34
C CYS A 106 7.09 6.10 -13.17
N PHE A 107 7.36 7.33 -12.76
CA PHE A 107 6.64 7.97 -11.66
C PHE A 107 5.44 8.75 -12.20
N GLU A 108 4.25 8.43 -11.70
CA GLU A 108 3.08 9.29 -11.87
C GLU A 108 3.24 10.55 -11.02
N VAL A 109 3.15 11.72 -11.67
CA VAL A 109 3.15 13.01 -10.97
C VAL A 109 1.73 13.32 -10.52
N ARG A 110 1.52 13.49 -9.22
CA ARG A 110 0.19 13.85 -8.70
C ARG A 110 -0.12 15.32 -9.00
N PRO A 111 -1.40 15.66 -9.27
CA PRO A 111 -1.83 17.02 -9.54
C PRO A 111 -1.70 17.94 -8.32
N SER A 112 -1.80 17.36 -7.11
CA SER A 112 -1.67 18.09 -5.85
C SER A 112 -0.43 17.64 -5.10
N GLY A 113 0.23 18.59 -4.45
CA GLY A 113 1.31 18.32 -3.52
C GLY A 113 0.81 17.66 -2.23
N ALA A 114 1.74 17.32 -1.33
CA ALA A 114 1.42 16.71 -0.04
C ALA A 114 1.88 17.59 1.12
N LYS A 115 0.92 18.24 1.79
CA LYS A 115 1.16 19.16 2.93
C LYS A 115 2.16 20.26 2.55
N ASN A 116 3.41 20.11 2.96
CA ASN A 116 4.48 21.09 2.77
C ASN A 116 5.31 20.80 1.50
N PHE A 117 5.13 19.63 0.87
CA PHE A 117 5.87 19.25 -0.34
C PHE A 117 5.10 19.68 -1.59
N ALA A 118 5.82 20.30 -2.53
CA ALA A 118 5.24 20.87 -3.74
C ALA A 118 4.85 19.80 -4.77
N TYR A 119 5.63 18.72 -4.84
CA TYR A 119 5.48 17.64 -5.81
C TYR A 119 5.38 16.29 -5.11
N VAL A 120 4.58 15.39 -5.69
CA VAL A 120 4.46 14.00 -5.24
C VAL A 120 4.59 13.11 -6.47
N LEU A 121 5.58 12.23 -6.41
CA LEU A 121 5.87 11.20 -7.40
C LEU A 121 5.52 9.84 -6.82
N GLN A 122 4.79 9.04 -7.57
CA GLN A 122 4.38 7.71 -7.13
C GLN A 122 4.65 6.68 -8.22
N ASP A 123 5.30 5.58 -7.86
CA ASP A 123 5.31 4.34 -8.65
C ASP A 123 4.87 3.16 -7.76
N ASN A 124 5.11 1.93 -8.21
CA ASN A 124 4.75 0.72 -7.46
C ASN A 124 5.60 0.49 -6.20
N TRP A 125 6.80 1.08 -6.13
CA TRP A 125 7.80 0.75 -5.12
C TRP A 125 8.14 1.91 -4.19
N PHE A 126 8.02 3.14 -4.68
CA PHE A 126 8.40 4.36 -4.03
C PHE A 126 7.27 5.39 -4.10
N TYR A 127 7.07 6.06 -2.97
CA TYR A 127 6.25 7.24 -2.87
C TYR A 127 7.13 8.40 -2.40
N ILE A 128 7.44 9.31 -3.31
CA ILE A 128 8.43 10.36 -3.14
C ILE A 128 7.73 11.71 -3.08
N LYS A 129 7.92 12.42 -1.98
CA LYS A 129 7.48 13.82 -1.82
C LYS A 129 8.70 14.71 -1.99
N ILE A 130 8.60 15.71 -2.85
CA ILE A 130 9.73 16.58 -3.21
C ILE A 130 9.38 18.02 -2.85
N SER A 131 10.33 18.72 -2.24
CA SER A 131 10.20 20.14 -1.91
C SER A 131 10.35 21.00 -3.16
N SER A 132 9.80 22.22 -3.12
CA SER A 132 10.07 23.19 -4.18
C SER A 132 11.43 23.84 -3.99
N SER A 133 11.96 24.44 -5.05
CA SER A 133 13.17 25.27 -5.00
C SER A 133 13.10 26.42 -3.98
N ASN A 134 11.88 26.86 -3.63
CA ASN A 134 11.64 27.95 -2.68
C ASN A 134 11.62 27.51 -1.21
N ALA A 135 11.63 26.20 -0.93
CA ALA A 135 11.50 25.68 0.42
C ALA A 135 12.87 25.59 1.11
N THR A 136 13.19 26.57 1.97
CA THR A 136 14.48 26.65 2.67
C THR A 136 14.59 25.75 3.91
N THR A 137 13.47 25.38 4.53
CA THR A 137 13.43 24.60 5.78
C THR A 137 13.10 23.13 5.58
N LEU A 138 12.64 22.75 4.39
CA LEU A 138 12.24 21.38 4.10
C LEU A 138 13.40 20.58 3.51
N PRO A 139 13.46 19.27 3.79
CA PRO A 139 14.37 18.38 3.09
C PRO A 139 14.05 18.35 1.58
N LEU A 140 15.04 18.01 0.76
CA LEU A 140 14.89 17.78 -0.68
C LEU A 140 13.74 16.79 -0.96
N ALA A 141 13.78 15.63 -0.31
CA ALA A 141 12.80 14.59 -0.54
C ALA A 141 12.49 13.80 0.73
N SER A 142 11.23 13.39 0.85
CA SER A 142 10.77 12.36 1.78
C SER A 142 10.25 11.18 0.99
N VAL A 143 10.84 10.02 1.19
CA VAL A 143 10.56 8.80 0.43
C VAL A 143 9.96 7.76 1.36
N GLN A 144 8.91 7.10 0.89
CA GLN A 144 8.39 5.88 1.47
C GLN A 144 8.65 4.72 0.51
N ILE A 145 9.31 3.68 1.00
CA ILE A 145 9.59 2.43 0.28
C ILE A 145 8.52 1.41 0.66
N SER A 146 7.93 0.75 -0.33
CA SER A 146 6.90 -0.27 -0.10
C SER A 146 7.43 -1.52 0.61
N SER A 147 6.60 -2.13 1.46
CA SER A 147 6.87 -3.45 2.06
C SER A 147 7.17 -4.51 1.02
N GLU A 148 6.48 -4.47 -0.12
CA GLU A 148 6.71 -5.39 -1.23
C GLU A 148 8.15 -5.32 -1.72
N LEU A 149 8.69 -4.13 -1.98
CA LEU A 149 10.09 -4.03 -2.42
C LEU A 149 11.07 -4.50 -1.33
N LEU A 150 10.81 -4.15 -0.06
CA LEU A 150 11.66 -4.51 1.08
C LEU A 150 11.72 -6.03 1.35
N THR A 151 10.70 -6.78 0.92
CA THR A 151 10.64 -8.24 1.04
C THR A 151 11.29 -8.96 -0.14
N HIS A 152 11.32 -8.34 -1.31
CA HIS A 152 11.86 -8.94 -2.54
C HIS A 152 13.35 -8.65 -2.78
N GLN A 153 13.86 -7.52 -2.29
CA GLN A 153 15.24 -7.09 -2.58
C GLN A 153 16.03 -6.72 -1.33
N PRO A 154 17.36 -6.93 -1.33
CA PRO A 154 18.20 -6.51 -0.21
C PRO A 154 18.26 -4.99 -0.13
N LEU A 155 18.14 -4.46 1.09
CA LEU A 155 18.07 -3.02 1.38
C LEU A 155 19.19 -2.21 0.71
N LYS A 156 20.43 -2.72 0.68
CA LYS A 156 21.57 -2.04 0.05
C LYS A 156 21.33 -1.74 -1.44
N ARG A 157 20.68 -2.65 -2.18
CA ARG A 157 20.36 -2.42 -3.60
C ARG A 157 19.29 -1.34 -3.75
N ILE A 158 18.22 -1.45 -2.95
CA ILE A 158 17.12 -0.48 -2.93
C ILE A 158 17.64 0.93 -2.63
N LEU A 159 18.51 1.09 -1.62
CA LEU A 159 19.08 2.38 -1.25
C LEU A 159 19.97 2.96 -2.35
N ASN A 160 20.77 2.13 -3.02
CA ASN A 160 21.61 2.57 -4.14
C ASN A 160 20.79 3.05 -5.33
N ASP A 161 19.72 2.34 -5.68
CA ASP A 161 18.85 2.74 -6.79
C ASP A 161 18.05 3.99 -6.45
N LEU A 162 17.53 4.07 -5.21
CA LEU A 162 16.88 5.27 -4.71
C LEU A 162 17.82 6.47 -4.72
N LYS A 163 19.09 6.30 -4.30
CA LYS A 163 20.11 7.35 -4.35
C LYS A 163 20.29 7.89 -5.76
N LYS A 164 20.44 7.03 -6.78
CA LYS A 164 20.55 7.47 -8.18
C LYS A 164 19.34 8.31 -8.61
N ILE A 165 18.13 7.91 -8.21
CA ILE A 165 16.88 8.65 -8.49
C ILE A 165 16.93 10.04 -7.85
N ILE A 166 17.21 10.11 -6.53
CA ILE A 166 17.24 11.39 -5.81
C ILE A 166 18.38 12.30 -6.30
N SER A 167 19.56 11.75 -6.60
CA SER A 167 20.69 12.52 -7.17
C SER A 167 20.39 13.07 -8.57
N THR A 168 19.43 12.48 -9.29
CA THR A 168 18.97 13.03 -10.58
C THR A 168 18.00 14.19 -10.38
N ILE A 169 17.25 14.17 -9.28
CA ILE A 169 16.26 15.20 -8.93
C ILE A 169 16.94 16.44 -8.35
N GLY A 170 17.95 16.26 -7.50
CA GLY A 170 18.62 17.35 -6.82
C GLY A 170 19.99 16.98 -6.26
N HIS A 171 20.65 17.99 -5.69
CA HIS A 171 21.88 17.83 -4.93
C HIS A 171 21.54 17.32 -3.53
N ILE A 172 22.21 16.25 -3.09
CA ILE A 172 22.03 15.65 -1.76
C ILE A 172 23.14 16.16 -0.85
N GLU A 173 22.76 16.78 0.27
CA GLU A 173 23.71 17.29 1.27
C GLU A 173 24.26 16.16 2.16
N GLY A 174 25.57 16.21 2.46
CA GLY A 174 26.20 15.35 3.46
C GLY A 174 26.64 13.97 2.97
N GLU A 175 26.69 13.74 1.65
CA GLU A 175 27.14 12.46 1.06
C GLU A 175 28.56 12.49 0.47
N ASP A 176 29.29 13.60 0.60
CA ASP A 176 30.69 13.73 0.14
C ASP A 176 31.71 13.02 1.07
N GLU A 177 31.25 12.42 2.18
CA GLU A 177 32.09 11.76 3.17
C GLU A 177 31.84 10.24 3.21
N SER A 178 32.43 9.50 2.28
CA SER A 178 32.80 8.09 2.52
C SER A 178 33.90 7.66 1.55
N CYS A 179 35.15 7.79 2.02
CA CYS A 179 36.31 7.05 1.52
C CYS A 179 36.17 5.54 1.77
#